data_AF-A0A967VRX3-F1
#
_entry.id   AF-A0A967VRX3-F1
#
_cell.length_a   1.000
_cell.length_b   1.000
_cell.length_c   1.000
_cell.angle_alpha   90.00
_cell.angle_beta   90.00
_cell.angle_gamma   90.00
#
_symmetry.space_group_name_H-M   'P 1'
#
loop_
_entity.id
_entity.type
_entity.pdbx_description
1 polymer ?
#
loop_
_entity_poly.entity_id
_entity_poly.type
_entity_poly.pdbx_seq_one_letter_code
_entity_poly.pdbx_strand_id
1 'polypeptide(L)'
;PRDAGAFDRIVNVPRRGIGDVTRTRLLDWAAQIGETPLAAAAHALDADALPTAGANALVRFARLIERFRGLARHLGVGELLEKLLDEIGMEEALAAEGPDGEERIENVRELLAGAYEFDEQEAGMGPDEDVDVPDATPLDAFLQKVALVTDIDRHDPDADAVTLMTLHNAKGLEFPVVFMSGLEDGLFPLAR
;
A
#
# COMPACT_ATOMS: atom_id res chain seq x y z
N PRO A 1 2.89 10.19 8.54
CA PRO A 1 3.34 9.09 9.44
C PRO A 1 2.52 8.93 10.74
N ARG A 2 1.21 9.24 10.72
CA ARG A 2 0.29 9.06 11.87
C ARG A 2 -0.66 7.88 11.70
N ASP A 3 -0.51 7.12 10.63
CA ASP A 3 -1.39 5.98 10.34
C ASP A 3 -0.95 4.76 11.16
N ALA A 4 -1.62 4.57 12.30
CA ALA A 4 -1.40 3.43 13.18
C ALA A 4 -1.81 2.09 12.52
N GLY A 5 -2.80 2.10 11.61
CA GLY A 5 -3.23 0.91 10.90
C GLY A 5 -2.23 0.46 9.84
N ALA A 6 -1.66 1.39 9.08
CA ALA A 6 -0.55 1.11 8.17
C ALA A 6 0.68 0.60 8.93
N PHE A 7 1.06 1.25 10.03
CA PHE A 7 2.15 0.77 10.90
C PHE A 7 1.90 -0.68 11.32
N ASP A 8 0.68 -0.97 11.78
CA ASP A 8 0.35 -2.30 12.29
C ASP A 8 0.53 -3.38 11.21
N ARG A 9 0.06 -3.12 9.99
CA ARG A 9 0.18 -4.03 8.85
C ARG A 9 1.63 -4.32 8.43
N ILE A 10 2.50 -3.32 8.45
CA ILE A 10 3.83 -3.44 7.79
C ILE A 10 5.00 -3.69 8.74
N VAL A 11 4.88 -3.36 10.04
CA VAL A 11 6.05 -3.31 10.94
C VAL A 11 6.84 -4.64 10.98
N ASN A 12 6.17 -5.79 10.81
CA ASN A 12 6.80 -7.11 10.78
C ASN A 12 6.64 -7.84 9.43
N VAL A 13 6.40 -7.12 8.34
CA VAL A 13 6.32 -7.65 6.96
C VAL A 13 7.36 -6.98 6.06
N PRO A 14 8.34 -7.71 5.50
CA PRO A 14 8.76 -9.08 5.85
C PRO A 14 9.17 -9.24 7.31
N ARG A 15 9.39 -10.47 7.79
CA ARG A 15 9.66 -10.73 9.22
C ARG A 15 10.92 -9.97 9.70
N ARG A 16 10.77 -9.12 10.72
CA ARG A 16 11.85 -8.29 11.31
C ARG A 16 12.21 -8.68 12.75
N GLY A 17 11.64 -9.77 13.25
CA GLY A 17 11.81 -10.19 14.65
C GLY A 17 10.97 -9.37 15.63
N ILE A 18 9.88 -8.76 15.15
CA ILE A 18 8.94 -7.98 15.96
C ILE A 18 7.70 -8.85 16.20
N GLY A 19 7.75 -9.65 17.28
CA GLY A 19 6.62 -10.49 17.67
C GLY A 19 5.48 -9.71 18.34
N ASP A 20 4.35 -10.37 18.53
CA ASP A 20 3.12 -9.76 19.06
C ASP A 20 3.33 -9.09 20.41
N VAL A 21 4.09 -9.71 21.32
CA VAL A 21 4.40 -9.12 22.64
C VAL A 21 5.15 -7.80 22.51
N THR A 22 6.16 -7.73 21.63
CA THR A 22 6.92 -6.49 21.37
C THR A 22 6.01 -5.42 20.78
N ARG A 23 5.14 -5.81 19.83
CA ARG A 23 4.17 -4.93 19.19
C ARG A 23 3.18 -4.36 20.21
N THR A 24 2.52 -5.19 21.01
CA THR A 24 1.54 -4.74 22.03
C THR A 24 2.20 -3.79 23.02
N ARG A 25 3.38 -4.14 23.54
CA ARG A 25 4.09 -3.29 24.49
C ARG A 25 4.51 -1.95 23.90
N LEU A 26 4.88 -1.92 22.61
CA LEU A 26 5.15 -0.66 21.92
C LEU A 26 3.88 0.20 21.82
N LEU A 27 2.74 -0.38 21.44
CA LEU A 27 1.49 0.35 21.32
C LEU A 27 1.05 0.93 22.67
N ASP A 28 1.14 0.14 23.75
CA ASP A 28 0.84 0.58 25.11
C ASP A 28 1.77 1.72 25.54
N TRP A 29 3.07 1.57 25.29
CA TRP A 29 4.05 2.59 25.66
C TRP A 29 3.87 3.88 24.83
N ALA A 30 3.65 3.78 23.53
CA ALA A 30 3.35 4.91 22.66
C ALA A 30 2.12 5.69 23.14
N ALA A 31 1.06 4.99 23.56
CA ALA A 31 -0.12 5.60 24.15
C ALA A 31 0.18 6.30 25.48
N GLN A 32 1.04 5.73 26.33
CA GLN A 32 1.45 6.33 27.61
C GLN A 32 2.25 7.63 27.44
N ILE A 33 3.17 7.67 26.47
CA ILE A 33 4.00 8.86 26.21
C ILE A 33 3.33 9.87 25.28
N GLY A 34 2.15 9.56 24.75
CA GLY A 34 1.38 10.44 23.87
C GLY A 34 1.94 10.56 22.45
N GLU A 35 2.62 9.52 21.97
CA GLU A 35 3.27 9.50 20.66
C GLU A 35 2.63 8.50 19.69
N THR A 36 2.89 8.70 18.40
CA THR A 36 2.52 7.70 17.39
C THR A 36 3.40 6.44 17.51
N PRO A 37 2.92 5.26 17.10
CA PRO A 37 3.71 4.03 17.14
C PRO A 37 5.06 4.14 16.42
N LEU A 38 5.12 4.85 15.28
CA LEU A 38 6.36 5.06 14.54
C LEU A 38 7.35 5.98 15.28
N ALA A 39 6.86 7.04 15.91
CA ALA A 39 7.69 7.96 16.69
C ALA A 39 8.27 7.26 17.92
N ALA A 40 7.42 6.53 18.65
CA ALA A 40 7.84 5.66 19.75
C ALA A 40 8.89 4.62 19.28
N ALA A 41 8.65 3.95 18.14
CA ALA A 41 9.58 2.97 17.60
C ALA A 41 11.00 3.53 17.35
N ALA A 42 11.13 4.82 17.02
CA ALA A 42 12.41 5.47 16.76
C ALA A 42 13.33 5.54 17.99
N HIS A 43 12.77 5.51 19.19
CA HIS A 43 13.48 5.56 20.47
C HIS A 43 13.02 4.45 21.42
N ALA A 44 12.59 3.31 20.87
CA ALA A 44 12.11 2.14 21.63
C ALA A 44 13.14 1.55 22.62
N LEU A 45 14.41 1.94 22.52
CA LEU A 45 15.44 1.56 23.51
C LEU A 45 15.27 2.26 24.85
N ASP A 46 14.52 3.37 24.90
CA ASP A 46 14.21 4.11 26.13
C ASP A 46 13.04 3.47 26.90
N ALA A 47 12.36 2.48 26.30
CA ALA A 47 11.24 1.79 26.91
C ALA A 47 11.70 0.58 27.73
N ASP A 48 11.72 0.71 29.06
CA ASP A 48 12.08 -0.38 29.99
C ASP A 48 11.22 -1.65 29.81
N ALA A 49 9.98 -1.48 29.32
CA ALA A 49 9.06 -2.60 29.10
C ALA A 49 9.42 -3.45 27.87
N LEU A 50 10.22 -2.95 26.93
CA LEU A 50 10.53 -3.65 25.68
C LEU A 50 11.79 -4.53 25.81
N PRO A 51 11.74 -5.80 25.38
CA PRO A 51 12.94 -6.60 25.24
C PRO A 51 13.94 -5.93 24.29
N THR A 52 15.22 -5.88 24.65
CA THR A 52 16.28 -5.20 23.88
C THR A 52 16.32 -5.62 22.40
N ALA A 53 16.10 -6.89 22.10
CA ALA A 53 16.07 -7.38 20.71
C ALA A 53 14.89 -6.78 19.91
N GLY A 54 13.71 -6.71 20.52
CA GLY A 54 12.51 -6.12 19.92
C GLY A 54 12.64 -4.61 19.75
N ALA A 55 13.17 -3.92 20.78
CA ALA A 55 13.46 -2.48 20.72
C ALA A 55 14.44 -2.14 19.57
N ASN A 56 15.52 -2.91 19.43
CA ASN A 56 16.46 -2.73 18.32
C ASN A 56 15.82 -2.96 16.94
N ALA A 57 14.93 -3.94 16.81
CA ALA A 57 14.20 -4.18 15.56
C ALA A 57 13.26 -3.02 15.21
N LEU A 58 12.58 -2.45 16.20
CA LEU A 58 11.72 -1.28 16.04
C LEU A 58 12.50 -0.03 15.63
N VAL A 59 13.65 0.22 16.26
CA VAL A 59 14.53 1.34 15.89
C VAL A 59 15.03 1.20 14.44
N ARG A 60 15.41 -0.01 14.01
CA ARG A 60 15.80 -0.26 12.62
C ARG A 60 14.64 0.01 11.65
N PHE A 61 13.43 -0.45 11.98
CA PHE A 61 12.25 -0.18 11.18
C PHE A 61 11.92 1.32 11.10
N ALA A 62 11.97 2.05 12.22
CA ALA A 62 11.72 3.49 12.21
C ALA A 62 12.75 4.25 11.33
N ARG A 63 14.03 3.85 11.38
CA ARG A 63 15.09 4.42 10.53
C ARG A 63 14.88 4.11 9.05
N LEU A 64 14.42 2.91 8.71
CA LEU A 64 14.05 2.54 7.34
C LEU A 64 12.99 3.51 6.81
N ILE A 65 11.89 3.68 7.54
CA ILE A 65 10.79 4.58 7.14
C ILE A 65 11.26 6.02 7.01
N GLU A 66 12.05 6.52 7.96
CA GLU A 66 12.56 7.89 7.91
C GLU A 66 13.47 8.13 6.69
N ARG A 67 14.32 7.16 6.35
CA ARG A 67 15.17 7.26 5.16
C ARG A 67 14.34 7.26 3.88
N PHE A 68 13.37 6.36 3.74
CA PHE A 68 12.50 6.33 2.56
C PHE A 68 11.61 7.58 2.45
N ARG A 69 11.21 8.19 3.57
CA ARG A 69 10.56 9.51 3.58
C ARG A 69 11.46 10.61 3.00
N GLY A 70 12.76 10.56 3.28
CA GLY A 70 13.73 11.46 2.68
C GLY A 70 13.90 11.21 1.17
N LEU A 71 14.00 9.95 0.77
CA LEU A 71 14.14 9.55 -0.64
C LEU A 71 12.91 9.93 -1.48
N ALA A 72 11.70 9.81 -0.93
CA ALA A 72 10.45 10.14 -1.62
C ALA A 72 10.36 11.61 -2.09
N ARG A 73 11.19 12.50 -1.55
CA ARG A 73 11.28 13.92 -1.99
C ARG A 73 12.14 14.12 -3.24
N HIS A 74 12.87 13.10 -3.65
CA HIS A 74 13.92 13.20 -4.67
C HIS A 74 13.83 12.13 -5.75
N LEU A 75 13.11 11.04 -5.49
CA LEU A 75 12.94 9.93 -6.42
C LEU A 75 11.51 9.90 -6.98
N GLY A 76 11.37 9.39 -8.21
CA GLY A 76 10.09 8.94 -8.74
C GLY A 76 9.55 7.74 -7.96
N VAL A 77 8.27 7.45 -8.11
CA VAL A 77 7.56 6.40 -7.36
C VAL A 77 8.08 5.01 -7.74
N GLY A 78 8.34 4.75 -9.02
CA GLY A 78 8.89 3.48 -9.50
C GLY A 78 10.24 3.18 -8.87
N GLU A 79 11.19 4.12 -8.96
CA GLU A 79 12.53 3.97 -8.36
C GLU A 79 12.45 3.86 -6.82
N LEU A 80 11.56 4.61 -6.18
CA LEU A 80 11.35 4.56 -4.74
C LEU A 80 10.86 3.17 -4.28
N LEU A 81 9.87 2.61 -4.99
CA LEU A 81 9.30 1.30 -4.68
C LEU A 81 10.29 0.18 -4.94
N GLU A 82 11.00 0.20 -6.07
CA GLU A 82 12.05 -0.78 -6.40
C GLU A 82 13.09 -0.84 -5.28
N LYS A 83 13.67 0.30 -4.89
CA LYS A 83 14.65 0.36 -3.80
C LYS A 83 14.07 -0.15 -2.47
N LEU A 84 12.80 0.12 -2.19
CA LEU A 84 12.15 -0.34 -0.95
C LEU A 84 11.98 -1.85 -0.94
N LEU A 85 11.47 -2.42 -2.03
CA LEU A 85 11.21 -3.84 -2.19
C LEU A 85 12.51 -4.65 -2.10
N ASP A 86 13.57 -4.19 -2.76
CA ASP A 86 14.91 -4.78 -2.70
C ASP A 86 15.46 -4.74 -1.27
N GLU A 87 15.41 -3.58 -0.61
CA GLU A 87 16.03 -3.43 0.71
C GLU A 87 15.32 -4.22 1.81
N ILE A 88 14.00 -4.39 1.71
CA ILE A 88 13.25 -5.23 2.65
C ILE A 88 13.27 -6.71 2.29
N GLY A 89 13.83 -7.09 1.13
CA GLY A 89 13.86 -8.46 0.63
C GLY A 89 12.46 -9.03 0.40
N MET A 90 11.58 -8.25 -0.25
CA MET A 90 10.18 -8.63 -0.41
C MET A 90 10.00 -9.83 -1.34
N GLU A 91 10.74 -9.88 -2.46
CA GLU A 91 10.64 -11.00 -3.41
C GLU A 91 11.09 -12.32 -2.75
N GLU A 92 12.19 -12.32 -2.00
CA GLU A 92 12.66 -13.50 -1.28
C GLU A 92 11.68 -13.93 -0.19
N ALA A 93 11.08 -12.95 0.50
CA ALA A 93 10.07 -13.22 1.52
C ALA A 93 8.82 -13.89 0.93
N LEU A 94 8.36 -13.42 -0.23
CA LEU A 94 7.21 -14.01 -0.93
C LEU A 94 7.55 -15.36 -1.54
N ALA A 95 8.73 -15.53 -2.13
CA ALA A 95 9.17 -16.81 -2.68
C ALA A 95 9.22 -17.92 -1.62
N ALA A 96 9.50 -17.56 -0.36
CA ALA A 96 9.48 -18.48 0.76
C ALA A 96 8.06 -18.98 1.14
N GLU A 97 6.99 -18.37 0.62
CA GLU A 97 5.59 -18.80 0.85
C GLU A 97 5.19 -20.02 -0.02
N GLY A 98 6.00 -20.39 -1.01
CA GLY A 98 5.73 -21.52 -1.91
C GLY A 98 4.99 -21.11 -3.18
N PRO A 99 4.17 -22.00 -3.80
CA PRO A 99 3.50 -21.72 -5.08
C PRO A 99 2.63 -20.44 -5.07
N ASP A 100 1.91 -20.18 -3.98
CA ASP A 100 1.09 -18.96 -3.82
C ASP A 100 1.96 -17.68 -3.78
N GLY A 101 3.25 -17.82 -3.48
CA GLY A 101 4.22 -16.74 -3.49
C GLY A 101 4.59 -16.27 -4.89
N GLU A 102 4.56 -17.14 -5.91
CA GLU A 102 4.87 -16.79 -7.29
C GLU A 102 3.84 -15.80 -7.84
N GLU A 103 2.54 -16.08 -7.65
CA GLU A 103 1.44 -15.17 -8.02
C GLU A 103 1.55 -13.82 -7.29
N ARG A 104 1.95 -13.83 -6.02
CA ARG A 104 2.14 -12.58 -5.25
C ARG A 104 3.32 -11.76 -5.76
N ILE A 105 4.39 -12.39 -6.19
CA ILE A 105 5.54 -11.71 -6.81
C ILE A 105 5.12 -11.06 -8.12
N GLU A 106 4.32 -11.75 -8.95
CA GLU A 106 3.77 -11.17 -10.18
C GLU A 106 2.93 -9.92 -9.89
N ASN A 107 2.05 -9.97 -8.88
CA ASN A 107 1.27 -8.80 -8.43
C ASN A 107 2.16 -7.62 -7.97
N VAL A 108 3.27 -7.91 -7.26
CA VAL A 108 4.22 -6.88 -6.83
C VAL A 108 4.97 -6.26 -8.03
N ARG A 109 5.32 -7.07 -9.03
CA ARG A 109 5.97 -6.60 -10.26
C ARG A 109 5.02 -5.76 -11.12
N GLU A 110 3.74 -6.12 -11.18
CA GLU A 110 2.72 -5.31 -11.84
C GLU A 110 2.54 -3.95 -11.15
N LEU A 111 2.49 -3.92 -9.82
CA LEU A 111 2.49 -2.67 -9.06
C LEU A 111 3.70 -1.80 -9.40
N LEU A 112 4.90 -2.39 -9.50
CA LEU A 112 6.11 -1.67 -9.85
C LEU A 112 6.07 -1.13 -11.29
N ALA A 113 5.59 -1.92 -12.24
CA ALA A 113 5.41 -1.49 -13.63
C ALA A 113 4.44 -0.30 -13.72
N GLY A 114 3.29 -0.38 -13.04
CA GLY A 114 2.32 0.72 -13.00
C GLY A 114 2.86 1.99 -12.31
N ALA A 115 3.77 1.85 -11.34
CA ALA A 115 4.44 2.99 -10.73
C ALA A 115 5.44 3.67 -11.67
N TYR A 116 6.18 2.90 -12.49
CA TYR A 116 7.05 3.46 -13.52
C TYR A 116 6.25 4.15 -14.64
N GLU A 117 5.13 3.55 -15.05
CA GLU A 117 4.23 4.18 -16.02
C GLU A 117 3.66 5.51 -15.49
N PHE A 118 3.32 5.56 -14.19
CA PHE A 118 2.92 6.81 -13.54
C PHE A 118 4.03 7.87 -13.61
N ASP A 119 5.27 7.51 -13.29
CA ASP A 119 6.40 8.44 -13.36
C ASP A 119 6.62 8.99 -14.79
N GLU A 120 6.46 8.14 -15.82
CA GLU A 120 6.56 8.55 -17.23
C GLU A 120 5.44 9.52 -17.63
N GLN A 121 4.21 9.27 -17.17
CA GLN A 121 3.06 10.15 -17.41
C GLN A 121 3.26 11.52 -16.74
N GLU A 122 3.68 11.54 -15.48
CA GLU A 122 3.98 12.77 -14.73
C GLU A 122 5.14 13.55 -15.34
N ALA A 123 6.20 12.88 -15.79
CA ALA A 123 7.33 13.55 -16.47
C ALA A 123 6.94 14.17 -17.81
N GLY A 124 5.89 13.66 -18.47
CA GLY A 124 5.32 14.20 -19.71
C GLY A 124 4.34 15.35 -19.49
N MET A 125 3.81 15.51 -18.27
CA MET A 125 2.99 16.63 -17.86
C MET A 125 3.94 17.75 -17.39
N GLY A 126 3.82 18.95 -17.95
CA GLY A 126 4.52 20.12 -17.42
C GLY A 126 4.16 20.33 -15.95
N PRO A 127 4.90 21.14 -15.17
CA PRO A 127 4.58 21.37 -13.76
C PRO A 127 3.10 21.75 -13.63
N ASP A 128 2.31 20.88 -13.00
CA ASP A 128 0.88 21.10 -12.82
C ASP A 128 0.68 22.39 -12.01
N GLU A 129 0.04 23.39 -12.61
CA GLU A 129 -0.27 24.66 -11.96
C GLU A 129 -1.40 24.52 -10.90
N ASP A 130 -2.03 23.33 -10.81
CA ASP A 130 -3.25 23.10 -10.03
C ASP A 130 -3.08 22.23 -8.77
N VAL A 131 -1.88 21.73 -8.45
CA VAL A 131 -1.63 21.01 -7.19
C VAL A 131 -1.32 22.02 -6.07
N ASP A 132 -2.38 22.58 -5.48
CA ASP A 132 -2.33 23.56 -4.39
C ASP A 132 -2.01 22.92 -3.03
N VAL A 133 -1.07 21.95 -3.02
CA VAL A 133 -0.55 21.32 -1.80
C VAL A 133 0.94 21.65 -1.70
N PRO A 134 1.31 22.64 -0.86
CA PRO A 134 2.71 22.91 -0.55
C PRO A 134 3.39 21.62 -0.07
N ASP A 135 4.54 21.29 -0.65
CA ASP A 135 5.36 20.11 -0.34
C ASP A 135 4.82 18.73 -0.80
N ALA A 136 3.84 18.66 -1.71
CA ALA A 136 3.41 17.38 -2.27
C ALA A 136 4.55 16.67 -3.03
N THR A 137 4.77 15.39 -2.72
CA THR A 137 5.73 14.53 -3.41
C THR A 137 5.06 13.76 -4.56
N PRO A 138 5.82 13.25 -5.55
CA PRO A 138 5.28 12.34 -6.56
C PRO A 138 4.55 11.12 -5.96
N LEU A 139 5.03 10.66 -4.79
CA LEU A 139 4.37 9.60 -4.03
C LEU A 139 2.97 10.02 -3.52
N ASP A 140 2.79 11.27 -3.09
CA ASP A 140 1.48 11.75 -2.63
C ASP A 140 0.47 11.77 -3.79
N ALA A 141 0.89 12.25 -4.96
CA ALA A 141 0.09 12.24 -6.18
C ALA A 141 -0.27 10.82 -6.62
N PHE A 142 0.69 9.89 -6.60
CA PHE A 142 0.44 8.48 -6.90
C PHE A 142 -0.57 7.84 -5.94
N LEU A 143 -0.41 8.07 -4.63
CA LEU A 143 -1.34 7.53 -3.63
C LEU A 143 -2.75 8.11 -3.78
N GLN A 144 -2.88 9.37 -4.16
CA GLN A 144 -4.16 9.97 -4.50
C GLN A 144 -4.78 9.32 -5.74
N LYS A 145 -4.00 9.15 -6.82
CA LYS A 145 -4.45 8.47 -8.04
C LYS A 145 -4.95 7.06 -7.74
N VAL A 146 -4.13 6.25 -7.05
CA VAL A 146 -4.50 4.86 -6.68
C VAL A 146 -5.75 4.81 -5.80
N ALA A 147 -5.96 5.78 -4.90
CA ALA A 147 -7.16 5.84 -4.07
C ALA A 147 -8.43 6.26 -4.83
N LEU A 148 -8.27 6.96 -5.96
CA LEU A 148 -9.37 7.42 -6.82
C LEU A 148 -9.71 6.42 -7.94
N VAL A 149 -8.77 5.55 -8.33
CA VAL A 149 -9.00 4.50 -9.32
C VAL A 149 -10.08 3.54 -8.80
N THR A 150 -11.20 3.50 -9.50
CA THR A 150 -12.29 2.54 -9.28
C THR A 150 -12.15 1.36 -10.24
N ASP A 151 -12.79 0.23 -9.94
CA ASP A 151 -12.84 -0.93 -10.86
C ASP A 151 -13.38 -0.57 -12.26
N ILE A 152 -14.15 0.52 -12.36
CA ILE A 152 -14.71 1.03 -13.62
C ILE A 152 -13.61 1.65 -14.50
N ASP A 153 -12.60 2.29 -13.90
CA ASP A 153 -11.54 2.99 -14.64
C ASP A 153 -10.55 2.03 -15.32
N ARG A 154 -10.58 0.75 -14.95
CA ARG A 154 -9.82 -0.34 -15.59
C ARG A 154 -10.56 -1.03 -16.73
N HIS A 155 -11.79 -0.60 -17.03
CA HIS A 155 -12.57 -1.17 -18.13
C HIS A 155 -12.04 -0.65 -19.47
N ASP A 156 -11.29 -1.50 -20.17
CA ASP A 156 -11.00 -1.30 -21.60
C ASP A 156 -12.21 -1.79 -22.42
N PRO A 157 -12.99 -0.89 -23.04
CA PRO A 157 -14.15 -1.28 -23.85
C PRO A 157 -13.75 -2.02 -25.15
N ASP A 158 -12.49 -1.94 -25.57
CA ASP A 158 -11.98 -2.56 -26.80
C ASP A 158 -11.25 -3.89 -26.54
N ALA A 159 -11.12 -4.32 -25.27
CA ALA A 159 -10.55 -5.61 -24.94
C ALA A 159 -11.42 -6.77 -25.47
N ASP A 160 -10.80 -7.75 -26.15
CA ASP A 160 -11.47 -8.97 -26.62
C ASP A 160 -11.72 -9.96 -25.45
N ALA A 161 -12.57 -9.53 -24.51
CA ALA A 161 -12.86 -10.24 -23.27
C ALA A 161 -14.31 -10.04 -22.83
N VAL A 162 -14.85 -11.01 -22.07
CA VAL A 162 -16.15 -10.86 -21.41
C VAL A 162 -15.96 -10.08 -20.12
N THR A 163 -16.69 -8.97 -19.98
CA THR A 163 -16.63 -8.17 -18.75
C THR A 163 -17.59 -8.72 -17.71
N LEU A 164 -17.05 -9.10 -16.54
CA LEU A 164 -17.85 -9.48 -15.36
C LEU A 164 -17.84 -8.32 -14.36
N MET A 165 -19.01 -7.89 -13.91
CA MET A 165 -19.14 -6.83 -12.92
C MET A 165 -20.41 -6.99 -12.07
N THR A 166 -20.48 -6.28 -10.96
CA THR A 166 -21.70 -6.17 -10.16
C THR A 166 -22.69 -5.19 -10.81
N LEU A 167 -23.99 -5.32 -10.52
CA LEU A 167 -25.01 -4.39 -11.05
C LEU A 167 -24.75 -2.93 -10.64
N HIS A 168 -24.11 -2.71 -9.48
CA HIS A 168 -23.73 -1.37 -9.02
C HIS A 168 -22.69 -0.72 -9.94
N ASN A 169 -21.70 -1.50 -10.39
CA ASN A 169 -20.63 -1.02 -11.25
C ASN A 169 -21.09 -0.84 -12.71
N ALA A 170 -22.19 -1.47 -13.12
CA ALA A 170 -22.77 -1.29 -14.46
C ALA A 170 -23.45 0.08 -14.66
N LYS A 171 -23.60 0.89 -13.60
CA LYS A 171 -24.31 2.17 -13.67
C LYS A 171 -23.59 3.15 -14.61
N GLY A 172 -24.27 3.54 -15.68
CA GLY A 172 -23.75 4.50 -16.65
C GLY A 172 -22.95 3.87 -17.80
N LEU A 173 -22.83 2.55 -17.82
CA LEU A 173 -22.24 1.79 -18.91
C LEU A 173 -23.32 1.25 -19.86
N GLU A 174 -22.99 1.09 -21.14
CA GLU A 174 -23.83 0.47 -22.14
C GLU A 174 -23.07 -0.64 -22.85
N PHE A 175 -23.74 -1.77 -23.07
CA PHE A 175 -23.16 -2.94 -23.72
C PHE A 175 -24.13 -3.44 -24.81
N PRO A 176 -23.63 -3.89 -25.98
CA PRO A 176 -24.48 -4.47 -27.02
C PRO A 176 -25.24 -5.72 -26.55
N VAL A 177 -24.63 -6.51 -25.66
CA VAL A 177 -25.21 -7.74 -25.10
C VAL A 177 -24.91 -7.79 -23.60
N VAL A 178 -25.94 -8.03 -22.77
CA VAL A 178 -25.82 -8.13 -21.31
C VAL A 178 -26.43 -9.45 -20.84
N PHE A 179 -25.68 -10.19 -20.03
CA PHE A 179 -26.18 -11.35 -19.29
C PHE A 179 -26.36 -10.98 -17.82
N MET A 180 -27.58 -11.06 -17.31
CA MET A 180 -27.86 -10.95 -15.87
C MET A 180 -27.96 -12.35 -15.27
N SER A 181 -27.15 -12.63 -14.25
CA SER A 181 -27.21 -13.86 -13.46
C SER A 181 -27.74 -13.59 -12.05
N GLY A 182 -28.17 -14.63 -11.34
CA GLY A 182 -28.63 -14.50 -9.95
C GLY A 182 -29.96 -13.75 -9.77
N LEU A 183 -30.86 -13.81 -10.77
CA LEU A 183 -32.23 -13.28 -10.69
C LEU A 183 -33.12 -14.22 -9.87
N GLU A 184 -32.78 -14.37 -8.59
CA GLU A 184 -33.43 -15.27 -7.64
C GLU A 184 -33.95 -14.51 -6.42
N ASP A 185 -35.08 -14.95 -5.88
CA ASP A 185 -35.72 -14.33 -4.73
C ASP A 185 -34.81 -14.43 -3.49
N GLY A 186 -34.50 -13.28 -2.87
CA GLY A 186 -33.52 -13.18 -1.78
C GLY A 186 -32.09 -12.80 -2.20
N LEU A 187 -31.75 -12.89 -3.49
CA LEU A 187 -30.50 -12.36 -4.07
C LEU A 187 -30.76 -11.09 -4.89
N PHE A 188 -31.87 -11.07 -5.65
CA PHE A 188 -32.28 -9.93 -6.46
C PHE A 188 -33.81 -9.81 -6.56
N PRO A 189 -34.42 -8.70 -6.11
CA PRO A 189 -33.80 -7.58 -5.41
C PRO A 189 -33.30 -8.01 -4.03
N LEU A 190 -32.16 -7.45 -3.58
CA LEU A 190 -31.69 -7.64 -2.21
C LEU A 190 -32.83 -7.29 -1.25
N ALA A 191 -33.32 -8.28 -0.51
CA ALA A 191 -34.32 -8.07 0.51
C ALA A 191 -33.75 -7.03 1.50
N ARG A 192 -34.49 -5.94 1.71
CA ARG A 192 -34.12 -4.92 2.71
C ARG A 192 -34.11 -5.51 4.11
#